data_AF-A0A1M2W2E9-F1
#
_entry.id   AF-A0A1M2W2E9-F1
#
_cell.length_a   1.000
_cell.length_b   1.000
_cell.length_c   1.000
_cell.angle_alpha   90.00
_cell.angle_beta   90.00
_cell.angle_gamma   90.00
#
_symmetry.space_group_name_H-M   'P 1'
#
loop_
_entity.id
_entity.type
_entity.pdbx_description
1 polymer ?
#
loop_
_entity_poly.entity_id
_entity_poly.type
_entity_poly.pdbx_seq_one_letter_code
_entity_poly.pdbx_strand_id
1 'polypeptide(L)'
;MAHAAIRPLLGDAYNYDSTGVLRALWRSFVHCLFVEEDGAVVFYKDATGGAKRAVDPKAEAALVAGRGAGEKDELADESDADAVGAE
;
A
#
# COMPACT_ATOMS: atom_id res chain seq x y z
N MET A 1 -7.31 -20.72 -12.45
CA MET A 1 -8.66 -20.19 -12.78
C MET A 1 -9.33 -19.42 -11.62
N ALA A 2 -8.62 -19.08 -10.52
CA ALA A 2 -9.23 -18.34 -9.40
C ALA A 2 -9.49 -16.85 -9.71
N HIS A 3 -8.57 -16.21 -10.44
CA HIS A 3 -8.67 -14.81 -10.86
C HIS A 3 -10.00 -14.47 -11.56
N ALA A 4 -10.49 -15.32 -12.46
CA ALA A 4 -11.67 -15.03 -13.27
C ALA A 4 -12.96 -14.96 -12.42
N ALA A 5 -13.02 -15.72 -11.33
CA ALA A 5 -14.15 -15.73 -10.41
C ALA A 5 -14.17 -14.51 -9.47
N ILE A 6 -13.00 -13.95 -9.16
CA ILE A 6 -12.85 -12.85 -8.19
C ILE A 6 -13.01 -11.47 -8.87
N ARG A 7 -12.67 -11.37 -10.16
CA ARG A 7 -12.80 -10.13 -10.94
C ARG A 7 -14.19 -9.48 -10.91
N PRO A 8 -15.32 -10.21 -11.09
CA PRO A 8 -16.65 -9.58 -11.01
C PRO A 8 -17.03 -9.10 -9.61
N LEU A 9 -16.42 -9.65 -8.55
CA LEU A 9 -16.67 -9.23 -7.16
C LEU A 9 -15.92 -7.95 -6.81
N LEU A 10 -14.66 -7.82 -7.24
CA LEU A 10 -13.82 -6.64 -6.93
C LEU A 10 -14.05 -5.47 -7.91
N GLY A 11 -14.56 -5.73 -9.11
CA GLY A 11 -14.83 -4.69 -10.11
C GLY A 11 -13.60 -3.81 -10.38
N ASP A 12 -13.78 -2.50 -10.26
CA ASP A 12 -12.75 -1.47 -10.54
C ASP A 12 -11.59 -1.49 -9.54
N ALA A 13 -11.78 -2.06 -8.35
CA ALA A 13 -10.71 -2.20 -7.36
C ALA A 13 -9.77 -3.38 -7.66
N TYR A 14 -10.08 -4.20 -8.68
CA TYR A 14 -9.29 -5.38 -9.01
C TYR A 14 -7.94 -5.01 -9.63
N ASN A 15 -6.88 -5.11 -8.83
CA ASN A 15 -5.51 -4.86 -9.27
C ASN A 15 -4.83 -6.17 -9.68
N TYR A 16 -4.47 -6.28 -10.96
CA TYR A 16 -3.73 -7.43 -11.50
C TYR A 16 -2.24 -7.10 -11.64
N ASP A 17 -1.38 -7.98 -11.14
CA ASP A 17 0.06 -7.95 -11.41
C ASP A 17 0.45 -9.23 -12.17
N SER A 18 1.00 -9.08 -13.38
CA SER A 18 1.50 -10.19 -14.19
C SER A 18 2.90 -10.66 -13.76
N THR A 19 3.52 -9.98 -12.80
CA THR A 19 4.84 -10.32 -12.27
C THR A 19 4.74 -11.65 -11.52
N GLY A 20 5.68 -12.58 -11.78
CA GLY A 20 5.76 -13.84 -11.05
C GLY A 20 5.90 -13.60 -9.54
N VAL A 21 5.26 -14.45 -8.73
CA VAL A 21 5.07 -14.26 -7.28
C VAL A 21 6.37 -13.92 -6.55
N LEU A 22 7.47 -14.62 -6.83
CA LEU A 22 8.76 -14.37 -6.17
C LEU A 22 9.34 -12.99 -6.50
N ARG A 23 9.17 -12.53 -7.75
CA ARG A 23 9.64 -11.21 -8.16
C ARG A 23 8.74 -10.11 -7.62
N ALA A 24 7.43 -10.32 -7.58
CA ALA A 24 6.49 -9.41 -6.97
C ALA A 24 6.79 -9.25 -5.47
N LEU A 25 7.07 -10.36 -4.79
CA LEU A 25 7.43 -10.37 -3.37
C LEU A 25 8.74 -9.63 -3.10
N TRP A 26 9.80 -9.95 -3.84
CA TRP A 26 11.08 -9.24 -3.74
C TRP A 26 10.93 -7.74 -3.98
N ARG A 27 10.14 -7.33 -4.98
CA ARG A 27 9.84 -5.93 -5.27
C ARG A 27 9.18 -5.23 -4.07
N SER A 28 8.24 -5.89 -3.39
CA SER A 28 7.61 -5.33 -2.18
C SER A 28 8.62 -5.15 -1.05
N PHE A 29 9.50 -6.14 -0.81
CA PHE A 29 10.50 -6.03 0.25
C PHE A 29 11.58 -4.97 -0.01
N VAL A 30 11.86 -4.65 -1.27
CA VAL A 30 12.93 -3.70 -1.64
C VAL A 30 12.41 -2.28 -1.90
N HIS A 31 11.17 -2.13 -2.35
CA HIS A 31 10.62 -0.83 -2.73
C HIS A 31 9.49 -0.33 -1.83
N CYS A 32 9.06 -1.10 -0.84
CA CYS A 32 8.05 -0.69 0.13
C CYS A 32 8.62 -0.69 1.54
N LEU A 33 9.63 0.14 1.78
CA LEU A 33 10.35 0.19 3.07
C LEU A 33 9.69 1.15 4.07
N PHE A 34 9.11 2.24 3.58
CA PHE A 34 8.57 3.31 4.42
C PHE A 34 7.38 3.99 3.75
N VAL A 35 6.55 4.61 4.59
CA VAL A 35 5.24 5.20 4.32
C VAL A 35 5.29 6.60 4.94
N GLU A 36 5.17 7.65 4.12
CA GLU A 36 5.16 9.03 4.62
C GLU A 36 3.88 9.30 5.41
N GLU A 37 3.98 10.02 6.53
CA GLU A 37 2.80 10.43 7.31
C GLU A 37 2.04 11.58 6.64
N ASP A 38 2.70 12.31 5.74
CA ASP A 38 2.17 13.50 5.10
C ASP A 38 1.64 13.21 3.69
N GLY A 39 0.36 13.53 3.46
CA GLY A 39 -0.26 13.51 2.15
C GLY A 39 -1.70 12.98 2.14
N ALA A 40 -2.49 13.39 1.15
CA ALA A 40 -3.84 12.86 0.97
C ALA A 40 -3.84 11.38 0.52
N VAL A 41 -2.78 10.97 -0.18
CA VAL A 41 -2.52 9.59 -0.60
C VAL A 41 -1.11 9.20 -0.18
N VAL A 42 -1.02 8.14 0.59
CA VAL A 42 0.26 7.64 1.09
C VAL A 42 0.77 6.53 0.19
N PHE A 43 2.01 6.68 -0.29
CA PHE A 43 2.68 5.66 -1.10
C PHE A 43 3.85 5.04 -0.36
N TYR A 44 4.04 3.75 -0.64
CA TYR A 44 5.27 3.05 -0.31
C TYR A 44 6.45 3.61 -1.11
N LYS A 45 7.50 4.00 -0.39
CA LYS A 45 8.76 4.50 -0.93
C LYS A 45 9.90 3.50 -0.72
N ASP A 46 10.88 3.57 -1.61
CA ASP A 46 12.14 2.83 -1.48
C ASP A 46 13.12 3.54 -0.53
N ALA A 47 14.29 2.93 -0.32
CA ALA A 47 15.32 3.45 0.61
C ALA A 47 15.86 4.84 0.24
N THR A 48 15.64 5.31 -0.99
CA THR A 48 16.04 6.66 -1.42
C THR A 48 14.90 7.67 -1.32
N GLY A 49 13.73 7.27 -0.80
CA GLY A 49 12.54 8.11 -0.69
C GLY A 49 11.75 8.22 -2.00
N GLY A 50 12.02 7.36 -2.98
CA GLY A 50 11.35 7.36 -4.28
C GLY A 50 10.09 6.50 -4.27
N ALA A 51 8.97 7.07 -4.74
CA ALA A 51 7.76 6.30 -5.04
C ALA A 51 7.80 5.82 -6.50
N LYS A 52 7.52 4.53 -6.74
CA LYS A 52 7.45 3.97 -8.10
C LYS A 52 6.15 4.27 -8.85
N ARG A 53 5.11 4.71 -8.13
CA ARG A 53 3.80 5.09 -8.68
C ARG A 53 3.43 6.46 -8.12
N ALA A 54 2.83 7.29 -8.98
CA ALA A 54 2.27 8.59 -8.60
C ALA A 54 0.74 8.51 -8.68
N VAL A 55 0.04 9.30 -7.85
CA VAL A 55 -1.41 9.46 -8.01
C VAL A 55 -1.64 10.17 -9.35
N ASP A 56 -2.73 9.82 -10.03
CA ASP A 56 -3.23 10.68 -11.09
C ASP A 56 -3.58 12.06 -10.49
N PRO A 57 -3.11 13.18 -11.06
CA PRO A 57 -3.32 14.50 -10.49
C PRO A 57 -4.81 14.87 -10.38
N LYS A 58 -5.68 14.30 -11.21
CA LYS A 58 -7.13 14.49 -11.11
C LYS A 58 -7.70 13.79 -9.87
N ALA A 59 -7.21 12.59 -9.57
CA ALA A 59 -7.62 11.83 -8.39
C ALA A 59 -7.06 12.45 -7.11
N GLU A 60 -5.83 12.95 -7.14
CA GLU A 60 -5.25 13.71 -6.03
C GLU A 60 -6.07 14.97 -5.72
N ALA A 61 -6.41 15.76 -6.75
CA ALA A 61 -7.24 16.94 -6.59
C ALA A 61 -8.64 16.61 -6.03
N ALA A 62 -9.24 15.50 -6.49
CA ALA A 62 -10.54 15.05 -5.98
C ALA A 62 -10.47 14.60 -4.51
N LEU A 63 -9.40 13.93 -4.11
CA LEU A 63 -9.19 13.49 -2.71
C LEU A 63 -8.91 14.67 -1.78
N VAL A 64 -8.10 15.64 -2.21
CA VAL A 64 -7.84 16.87 -1.45
C VAL A 64 -9.10 17.72 -1.34
N ALA A 65 -9.95 17.75 -2.37
CA ALA A 65 -11.23 18.45 -2.32
C ALA A 65 -12.27 17.75 -1.41
N GLY A 66 -12.20 16.43 -1.26
CA GLY A 66 -13.16 15.64 -0.47
C GLY A 66 -12.76 15.37 0.98
N ARG A 67 -11.45 15.30 1.29
CA ARG A 67 -10.93 15.02 2.64
C ARG A 67 -10.49 16.34 3.28
N GLY A 68 -11.34 16.90 4.14
CA GLY A 68 -10.91 17.97 5.05
C GLY A 68 -9.68 17.50 5.83
N ALA A 69 -8.64 18.33 5.86
CA ALA A 69 -7.39 18.03 6.56
C ALA A 69 -7.67 17.64 8.03
N GLY A 70 -7.46 16.38 8.42
CA GLY A 70 -7.41 16.06 9.86
C GLY A 70 -7.81 14.67 10.38
N GLU A 71 -8.23 13.69 9.57
CA GLU A 71 -8.47 12.34 10.13
C GLU A 71 -7.22 11.46 9.95
N LYS A 72 -6.37 11.44 11.00
CA LYS A 72 -5.27 10.48 11.15
C LYS A 72 -5.89 9.15 11.57
N ASP A 73 -5.95 8.18 10.66
CA ASP A 73 -6.13 6.78 11.05
C ASP A 73 -4.85 6.35 11.78
N GLU A 74 -4.84 6.48 13.10
CA GLU A 74 -3.83 5.86 13.97
C GLU A 74 -3.95 4.34 13.78
N LEU A 75 -3.10 3.79 12.91
CA LEU A 75 -2.86 2.36 12.86
C LEU A 75 -2.18 2.01 14.19
N ALA A 76 -2.96 1.48 15.13
CA ALA A 76 -2.46 0.98 16.40
C ALA A 76 -1.34 -0.02 16.11
N ASP A 77 -0.13 0.35 16.52
CA ASP A 77 1.02 -0.54 16.62
C ASP A 77 0.67 -1.60 17.67
N GLU A 78 0.14 -2.73 17.23
CA GLU A 78 0.13 -3.95 18.04
C GLU A 78 1.57 -4.46 18.08
N SER A 79 2.37 -3.83 18.96
CA SER A 79 3.53 -4.46 19.56
C SER A 79 3.03 -5.60 20.44
N ASP A 80 2.85 -6.80 19.87
CA ASP A 80 2.86 -8.01 20.67
C ASP A 80 4.11 -8.83 20.35
N ALA A 81 4.93 -8.88 21.40
CA ALA A 81 6.09 -9.71 21.53
C ALA A 81 5.68 -11.18 21.37
N ASP A 82 6.39 -11.89 20.49
CA ASP A 82 6.63 -13.32 20.74
C ASP A 82 8.13 -13.54 20.84
N ALA A 83 8.64 -13.17 22.02
CA ALA A 83 9.85 -13.74 22.55
C ALA A 83 9.56 -15.21 22.90
N VAL A 84 9.71 -16.12 21.93
CA VAL A 84 9.92 -17.54 22.26
C VAL A 84 11.41 -17.74 22.53
N GLY A 85 11.80 -17.48 23.77
CA GLY A 85 12.89 -18.23 24.39
C GLY A 85 12.31 -19.48 25.03
N ALA A 86 12.74 -20.66 24.59
CA ALA A 86 12.69 -21.90 25.36
C ALA A 86 13.71 -22.89 24.76
N GLU A 87 14.82 -23.02 25.48
CA GLU A 87 15.71 -24.18 25.64
C GLU A 87 16.08 -25.07 24.43
#